data_AF-A0A1C5K846-F1
#
_entry.id   AF-A0A1C5K846-F1
#
_cell.length_a   1.000
_cell.length_b   1.000
_cell.length_c   1.000
_cell.angle_alpha   90.00
_cell.angle_beta   90.00
_cell.angle_gamma   90.00
#
_symmetry.space_group_name_H-M   'P 1'
#
loop_
_entity.id
_entity.type
_entity.pdbx_description
1 polymer ?
#
loop_
_entity_poly.entity_id
_entity_poly.type
_entity_poly.pdbx_seq_one_letter_code
_entity_poly.pdbx_strand_id
1 'polypeptide(L)'
;MRRDDGPPVTDLTVRAMSAAEFDSWQHELAVEYAREHVAAGNWTAEEGVERARAAIAAQLPDGMATPGQLILVGVLPDGTPVGRIWISLTHPRGLPDCAFIQDIEVLADRRGQGLGRALLAAGERVARERGARALELNVFGANEAAATLYRTSGYRVVTQQMRKDLLP
;
A
#
# COMPACT_ATOMS: atom_id res chain seq x y z
N MET A 1 32.48 -12.63 7.57
CA MET A 1 31.46 -13.66 7.28
C MET A 1 30.48 -13.69 8.44
N ARG A 2 29.42 -12.88 8.38
CA ARG A 2 28.29 -12.95 9.32
C ARG A 2 27.14 -13.58 8.55
N ARG A 3 26.60 -14.68 9.08
CA ARG A 3 25.37 -15.30 8.59
C ARG A 3 24.23 -14.36 8.92
N ASP A 4 23.59 -13.84 7.88
CA ASP A 4 22.37 -13.06 7.96
C ASP A 4 21.22 -14.05 7.73
N ASP A 5 21.00 -14.92 8.72
CA ASP A 5 19.83 -15.81 8.74
C ASP A 5 18.68 -14.98 9.33
N GLY A 6 18.17 -14.05 8.51
CA GLY A 6 16.88 -13.42 8.74
C GLY A 6 15.79 -14.50 8.88
N PRO A 7 14.66 -14.20 9.54
CA PRO A 7 13.57 -15.18 9.68
C PRO A 7 13.19 -15.72 8.29
N PRO A 8 12.77 -16.99 8.19
CA PRO A 8 12.44 -17.59 6.89
C PRO A 8 11.48 -16.65 6.17
N VAL A 9 11.85 -16.29 4.93
CA VAL A 9 10.94 -15.58 4.04
C VAL A 9 9.69 -16.43 3.97
N THR A 10 8.62 -16.00 4.64
CA THR A 10 7.33 -16.69 4.54
C THR A 10 7.02 -16.80 3.06
N ASP A 11 6.77 -18.03 2.58
CA ASP A 11 6.53 -18.35 1.18
C ASP A 11 5.18 -17.79 0.72
N LEU A 12 5.11 -16.46 0.67
CA LEU A 12 3.94 -15.67 0.38
C LEU A 12 3.93 -15.37 -1.10
N THR A 13 2.83 -15.75 -1.75
CA THR A 13 2.55 -15.42 -3.14
C THR A 13 1.45 -14.38 -3.22
N VAL A 14 1.26 -13.82 -4.41
CA VAL A 14 0.19 -12.84 -4.65
C VAL A 14 -0.65 -13.31 -5.83
N ARG A 15 -1.95 -13.08 -5.73
CA ARG A 15 -2.91 -13.28 -6.82
C ARG A 15 -3.73 -12.02 -7.04
N ALA A 16 -4.38 -11.92 -8.19
CA ALA A 16 -5.39 -10.88 -8.39
C ALA A 16 -6.49 -11.00 -7.33
N MET A 17 -6.94 -9.85 -6.85
CA MET A 17 -8.15 -9.76 -6.04
C MET A 17 -9.35 -10.23 -6.87
N SER A 18 -10.35 -10.85 -6.24
CA SER A 18 -11.63 -11.16 -6.87
C SER A 18 -12.59 -9.98 -6.78
N ALA A 19 -13.65 -9.98 -7.59
CA ALA A 19 -14.66 -8.91 -7.57
C ALA A 19 -15.34 -8.74 -6.19
N ALA A 20 -15.61 -9.85 -5.50
CA ALA A 20 -16.22 -9.83 -4.16
C ALA A 20 -15.26 -9.25 -3.10
N GLU A 21 -13.97 -9.62 -3.17
CA GLU A 21 -12.94 -9.05 -2.29
C GLU A 21 -12.74 -7.55 -2.56
N PHE A 22 -12.75 -7.15 -3.83
CA PHE A 22 -12.61 -5.74 -4.23
C PHE A 22 -13.75 -4.89 -3.71
N ASP A 23 -14.99 -5.38 -3.81
CA ASP A 23 -16.16 -4.64 -3.34
C ASP A 23 -16.11 -4.36 -1.83
N SER A 24 -15.66 -5.33 -1.05
CA SER A 24 -15.45 -5.15 0.39
C SER A 24 -14.25 -4.24 0.68
N TRP A 25 -13.13 -4.45 -0.03
CA TRP A 25 -11.89 -3.71 0.18
C TRP A 25 -12.02 -2.22 -0.10
N GLN A 26 -12.68 -1.81 -1.19
CA GLN A 26 -12.80 -0.39 -1.54
C GLN A 26 -13.49 0.42 -0.45
N HIS A 27 -14.44 -0.18 0.27
CA HIS A 27 -15.12 0.45 1.38
C HIS A 27 -14.18 0.61 2.59
N GLU A 28 -13.48 -0.45 2.97
CA GLU A 28 -12.52 -0.44 4.08
C GLU A 28 -11.36 0.53 3.83
N LEU A 29 -10.81 0.52 2.61
CA LEU A 29 -9.76 1.43 2.17
C LEU A 29 -10.19 2.89 2.32
N ALA A 30 -11.41 3.24 1.90
CA ALA A 30 -11.91 4.60 2.03
C ALA A 30 -11.98 5.06 3.49
N VAL A 31 -12.40 4.17 4.40
CA VAL A 31 -12.49 4.47 5.83
C VAL A 31 -11.09 4.67 6.43
N GLU A 32 -10.14 3.78 6.17
CA GLU A 32 -8.80 3.90 6.74
C GLU A 32 -8.02 5.09 6.14
N TYR A 33 -8.13 5.32 4.83
CA TYR A 33 -7.50 6.47 4.18
C TYR A 33 -8.05 7.80 4.73
N ALA A 34 -9.37 7.89 4.93
CA ALA A 34 -9.99 9.04 5.58
C ALA A 34 -9.47 9.24 7.00
N ARG A 35 -9.37 8.16 7.78
CA ARG A 35 -8.86 8.19 9.15
C ARG A 35 -7.43 8.69 9.23
N GLU A 36 -6.54 8.22 8.36
CA GLU A 36 -5.14 8.68 8.32
C GLU A 36 -5.05 10.16 7.93
N HIS A 37 -5.86 10.62 6.97
CA HIS A 37 -5.94 12.03 6.61
C HIS A 37 -6.46 12.93 7.74
N VAL A 38 -7.49 12.49 8.47
CA VAL A 38 -8.02 13.22 9.64
C VAL A 38 -6.99 13.27 10.76
N ALA A 39 -6.33 12.15 11.05
CA ALA A 39 -5.27 12.09 12.06
C ALA A 39 -4.07 12.99 11.71
N ALA A 40 -3.74 13.12 10.42
CA ALA A 40 -2.73 14.06 9.93
C ALA A 40 -3.21 15.53 9.90
N GLY A 41 -4.46 15.81 10.26
CA GLY A 41 -5.08 17.14 10.19
C GLY A 41 -5.28 17.65 8.77
N ASN A 42 -5.28 16.77 7.77
CA ASN A 42 -5.45 17.15 6.37
C ASN A 42 -6.92 17.39 6.02
N TRP A 43 -7.83 16.58 6.58
CA TRP A 43 -9.27 16.64 6.35
C TRP A 43 -10.05 16.70 7.66
N THR A 44 -11.32 17.08 7.60
CA THR A 44 -12.23 16.96 8.75
C THR A 44 -12.87 15.57 8.78
N ALA A 45 -13.32 15.14 9.97
CA ALA A 45 -13.99 13.86 10.14
C ALA A 45 -15.31 13.76 9.37
N GLU A 46 -16.00 14.90 9.17
CA GLU A 46 -17.29 14.97 8.49
C GLU A 46 -17.18 14.66 6.99
N GLU A 47 -16.15 15.19 6.31
CA GLU A 47 -15.98 14.98 4.86
C GLU A 47 -15.09 13.79 4.49
N GLY A 48 -14.35 13.24 5.46
CA GLY A 48 -13.19 12.39 5.18
C GLY A 48 -13.50 11.16 4.34
N VAL A 49 -14.56 10.41 4.68
CA VAL A 49 -14.89 9.15 3.99
C VAL A 49 -15.38 9.39 2.57
N GLU A 50 -16.24 10.39 2.35
CA GLU A 50 -16.75 10.69 1.01
C GLU A 50 -15.62 11.19 0.10
N ARG A 51 -14.74 12.03 0.65
CA ARG A 51 -13.55 12.49 -0.05
C ARG A 51 -12.60 11.35 -0.40
N ALA A 52 -12.40 10.39 0.50
CA ALA A 52 -11.60 9.20 0.24
C ALA A 52 -12.21 8.33 -0.87
N ARG A 53 -13.53 8.09 -0.84
CA ARG A 53 -14.23 7.35 -1.90
C ARG A 53 -14.07 8.00 -3.26
N ALA A 54 -14.27 9.31 -3.35
CA ALA A 54 -14.08 10.06 -4.58
C ALA A 54 -12.62 9.97 -5.10
N ALA A 55 -11.64 10.04 -4.20
CA ALA A 55 -10.23 9.92 -4.57
C ALA A 55 -9.88 8.50 -5.09
N ILE A 56 -10.38 7.45 -4.45
CA ILE A 56 -10.19 6.06 -4.90
C ILE A 56 -10.87 5.84 -6.26
N ALA A 57 -12.11 6.28 -6.42
CA ALA A 57 -12.86 6.16 -7.67
C ALA A 57 -12.17 6.89 -8.84
N ALA A 58 -11.57 8.06 -8.57
CA ALA A 58 -10.80 8.79 -9.58
C ALA A 58 -9.53 8.04 -10.04
N GLN A 59 -8.94 7.22 -9.18
CA GLN A 59 -7.79 6.37 -9.52
C GLN A 59 -8.21 5.04 -10.17
N LEU A 60 -9.46 4.62 -9.99
CA LEU A 60 -10.02 3.38 -10.49
C LEU A 60 -11.31 3.62 -11.32
N PRO A 61 -11.26 4.41 -12.42
CA PRO A 61 -12.44 4.75 -13.21
C PRO A 61 -13.16 3.53 -13.80
N ASP A 62 -12.44 2.45 -14.07
CA ASP A 62 -12.99 1.17 -14.55
C ASP A 62 -12.93 0.07 -13.45
N GLY A 63 -12.84 0.49 -12.19
CA GLY A 63 -12.68 -0.41 -11.04
C GLY A 63 -11.43 -1.30 -11.21
N MET A 64 -11.58 -2.61 -10.98
CA MET A 64 -10.50 -3.59 -11.16
C MET A 64 -9.98 -3.70 -12.60
N ALA A 65 -10.77 -3.26 -13.59
CA ALA A 65 -10.36 -3.30 -14.99
C ALA A 65 -9.50 -2.08 -15.38
N THR A 66 -9.30 -1.13 -14.46
CA THR A 66 -8.52 0.08 -14.72
C THR A 66 -7.11 -0.29 -15.20
N PRO A 67 -6.71 0.13 -16.42
CA PRO A 67 -5.43 -0.25 -16.99
C PRO A 67 -4.24 0.14 -16.11
N GLY A 68 -3.29 -0.79 -15.96
CA GLY A 68 -2.06 -0.56 -15.20
C GLY A 68 -2.23 -0.62 -13.68
N GLN A 69 -3.42 -0.96 -13.17
CA GLN A 69 -3.64 -1.16 -11.74
C GLN A 69 -3.46 -2.63 -11.36
N LEU A 70 -2.56 -2.90 -10.42
CA LEU A 70 -2.31 -4.22 -9.86
C LEU A 70 -2.95 -4.26 -8.47
N ILE A 71 -4.10 -4.91 -8.36
CA ILE A 71 -4.85 -5.05 -7.10
C ILE A 71 -4.73 -6.51 -6.66
N LEU A 72 -3.87 -6.75 -5.67
CA LEU A 72 -3.36 -8.07 -5.36
C LEU A 72 -3.67 -8.46 -3.91
N VAL A 73 -3.93 -9.76 -3.72
CA VAL A 73 -4.10 -10.40 -2.41
C VAL A 73 -2.89 -11.28 -2.14
N GLY A 74 -2.25 -11.07 -0.99
CA GLY A 74 -1.19 -11.94 -0.49
C GLY A 74 -1.78 -13.22 0.10
N VAL A 75 -1.26 -14.37 -0.30
CA VAL A 75 -1.72 -15.69 0.14
C VAL A 75 -0.55 -16.56 0.60
N LEU A 76 -0.77 -17.32 1.66
CA LEU A 76 0.14 -18.37 2.14
C LEU A 76 0.04 -19.63 1.24
N PRO A 77 0.97 -20.60 1.37
CA PRO A 77 0.95 -21.82 0.57
C PRO A 77 -0.32 -22.67 0.72
N ASP A 78 -1.00 -22.56 1.87
CA ASP A 78 -2.27 -23.23 2.15
C ASP A 78 -3.49 -22.48 1.56
N GLY A 79 -3.26 -21.36 0.87
CA GLY A 79 -4.29 -20.51 0.27
C GLY A 79 -4.87 -19.45 1.21
N THR A 80 -4.42 -19.38 2.47
CA THR A 80 -4.93 -18.41 3.44
C THR A 80 -4.57 -16.98 3.03
N PRO A 81 -5.55 -16.07 2.87
CA PRO A 81 -5.27 -14.66 2.60
C PRO A 81 -4.70 -13.98 3.86
N VAL A 82 -3.71 -13.11 3.66
CA VAL A 82 -3.03 -12.43 4.77
C VAL A 82 -3.00 -10.91 4.64
N GLY A 83 -3.32 -10.38 3.47
CA GLY A 83 -3.26 -8.95 3.21
C GLY A 83 -3.45 -8.63 1.74
N ARG A 84 -3.32 -7.35 1.43
CA ARG A 84 -3.58 -6.77 0.12
C ARG A 84 -2.55 -5.70 -0.21
N ILE A 85 -2.25 -5.56 -1.49
CA ILE A 85 -1.39 -4.51 -2.01
C ILE A 85 -1.96 -4.00 -3.33
N TRP A 86 -2.02 -2.69 -3.45
CA TRP A 86 -2.44 -1.99 -4.67
C TRP A 86 -1.28 -1.17 -5.22
N ILE A 87 -0.89 -1.48 -6.45
CA ILE A 87 0.20 -0.81 -7.16
C ILE A 87 -0.33 -0.24 -8.49
N SER A 88 -0.08 1.04 -8.73
CA SER A 88 -0.26 1.68 -10.04
C SER A 88 1.05 1.59 -10.83
N LEU A 89 1.01 1.04 -12.05
CA LEU A 89 2.17 1.04 -12.96
C LEU A 89 2.44 2.43 -13.57
N THR A 90 1.47 3.33 -13.50
CA THR A 90 1.64 4.73 -13.89
C THR A 90 1.86 5.58 -12.65
N HIS A 91 3.02 6.23 -12.57
CA HIS A 91 3.34 7.12 -11.46
C HIS A 91 2.41 8.36 -11.45
N PRO A 92 1.90 8.81 -10.28
CA PRO A 92 1.06 10.02 -10.19
C PRO A 92 1.72 11.30 -10.73
N ARG A 93 3.05 11.39 -10.63
CA ARG A 93 3.88 12.48 -11.20
C ARG A 93 4.38 12.24 -12.63
N GLY A 94 3.93 11.18 -13.30
CA GLY A 94 4.37 10.83 -14.66
C GLY A 94 5.84 10.42 -14.78
N LEU A 95 6.46 9.92 -13.70
CA LEU A 95 7.82 9.40 -13.74
C LEU A 95 7.87 8.11 -14.57
N PRO A 96 8.73 8.02 -15.59
CA PRO A 96 8.85 6.83 -16.42
C PRO A 96 9.40 5.64 -15.62
N ASP A 97 8.93 4.44 -15.92
CA ASP A 97 9.34 3.17 -15.30
C ASP A 97 9.23 3.12 -13.77
N CYS A 98 8.52 4.05 -13.14
CA CYS A 98 8.32 4.10 -11.69
C CYS A 98 6.87 3.73 -11.36
N ALA A 99 6.66 2.57 -10.76
CA ALA A 99 5.36 2.22 -10.21
C ALA A 99 5.13 2.96 -8.87
N PHE A 100 3.88 2.98 -8.42
CA PHE A 100 3.48 3.64 -7.19
C PHE A 100 2.62 2.70 -6.34
N ILE A 101 3.01 2.45 -5.09
CA ILE A 101 2.19 1.72 -4.13
C ILE A 101 1.13 2.68 -3.59
N GLN A 102 -0.12 2.43 -3.95
CA GLN A 102 -1.27 3.23 -3.50
C GLN A 102 -1.73 2.78 -2.11
N ASP A 103 -1.72 1.48 -1.85
CA ASP A 103 -2.12 0.89 -0.58
C ASP A 103 -1.37 -0.42 -0.31
N ILE A 104 -1.09 -0.69 0.95
CA ILE A 104 -0.62 -2.00 1.42
C ILE A 104 -1.10 -2.23 2.84
N GLU A 105 -1.74 -3.37 3.05
CA GLU A 105 -2.27 -3.74 4.35
C GLU A 105 -2.11 -5.24 4.62
N VAL A 106 -1.73 -5.57 5.85
CA VAL A 106 -1.85 -6.92 6.42
C VAL A 106 -3.12 -6.98 7.26
N LEU A 107 -3.93 -8.03 7.05
CA LEU A 107 -5.16 -8.27 7.80
C LEU A 107 -4.90 -8.21 9.31
N ALA A 108 -5.84 -7.62 10.05
CA ALA A 108 -5.63 -7.28 11.47
C ALA A 108 -5.23 -8.49 12.33
N ASP A 109 -5.83 -9.65 12.10
CA ASP A 109 -5.55 -10.93 12.78
C ASP A 109 -4.22 -11.58 12.37
N ARG A 110 -3.53 -11.02 11.36
CA ARG A 110 -2.26 -11.52 10.80
C ARG A 110 -1.07 -10.60 11.05
N ARG A 111 -1.26 -9.45 11.71
CA ARG A 111 -0.17 -8.49 11.98
C ARG A 111 0.87 -9.06 12.95
N GLY A 112 2.08 -8.49 12.93
CA GLY A 112 3.18 -8.88 13.83
C GLY A 112 3.94 -10.16 13.44
N GLN A 113 3.60 -10.81 12.32
CA GLN A 113 4.16 -12.09 11.89
C GLN A 113 5.19 -11.96 10.74
N GLY A 114 5.71 -10.75 10.48
CA GLY A 114 6.62 -10.50 9.35
C GLY A 114 5.95 -10.45 7.97
N LEU A 115 4.63 -10.67 7.89
CA LEU A 115 3.88 -10.77 6.64
C LEU A 115 3.88 -9.48 5.81
N GLY A 116 4.02 -8.30 6.43
CA GLY A 116 4.09 -7.03 5.70
C GLY A 116 5.33 -6.94 4.79
N ARG A 117 6.48 -7.46 5.27
CA ARG A 117 7.70 -7.54 4.46
C ARG A 117 7.56 -8.54 3.31
N ALA A 118 6.97 -9.69 3.59
CA ALA A 118 6.74 -10.71 2.57
C ALA A 118 5.77 -10.22 1.48
N LEU A 119 4.68 -9.55 1.87
CA LEU A 119 3.70 -8.96 0.96
C LEU A 119 4.31 -7.86 0.09
N LEU A 120 5.09 -6.95 0.70
CA LEU A 120 5.81 -5.90 -0.02
C LEU A 120 6.76 -6.49 -1.08
N ALA A 121 7.59 -7.46 -0.69
CA ALA A 121 8.53 -8.12 -1.61
C ALA A 121 7.82 -8.87 -2.75
N ALA A 122 6.66 -9.49 -2.47
CA ALA A 122 5.86 -10.16 -3.49
C ALA A 122 5.26 -9.16 -4.49
N GLY A 123 4.76 -8.01 -4.02
CA GLY A 123 4.26 -6.93 -4.89
C GLY A 123 5.37 -6.29 -5.73
N GLU A 124 6.54 -6.02 -5.15
CA GLU A 124 7.72 -5.52 -5.86
C GLU A 124 8.14 -6.44 -7.01
N ARG A 125 8.08 -7.75 -6.80
CA ARG A 125 8.36 -8.75 -7.84
C ARG A 125 7.37 -8.62 -8.99
N VAL A 126 6.07 -8.56 -8.72
CA VAL A 126 5.06 -8.39 -9.78
C VAL A 126 5.24 -7.06 -10.52
N ALA A 127 5.47 -5.96 -9.81
CA ALA A 127 5.70 -4.65 -10.43
C ALA A 127 6.92 -4.69 -11.38
N ARG A 128 8.01 -5.34 -10.96
CA ARG A 128 9.21 -5.54 -11.78
C ARG A 128 8.95 -6.40 -13.02
N GLU A 129 8.20 -7.50 -12.87
CA GLU A 129 7.77 -8.35 -14.01
C GLU A 129 6.90 -7.60 -15.02
N ARG A 130 6.21 -6.53 -14.58
CA ARG A 130 5.45 -5.61 -15.44
C ARG A 130 6.27 -4.42 -15.98
N GLY A 131 7.58 -4.43 -15.79
CA GLY A 131 8.50 -3.45 -16.39
C GLY A 131 8.87 -2.27 -15.49
N ALA A 132 8.35 -2.19 -14.26
CA ALA A 132 8.78 -1.15 -13.32
C ALA A 132 10.25 -1.33 -12.92
N ARG A 133 11.00 -0.24 -12.91
CA ARG A 133 12.41 -0.15 -12.47
C ARG A 133 12.56 0.51 -11.10
N ALA A 134 11.52 1.20 -10.64
CA ALA A 134 11.44 1.81 -9.32
C ALA A 134 10.02 1.71 -8.76
N LEU A 135 9.89 1.77 -7.44
CA LEU A 135 8.62 1.93 -6.73
C LEU A 135 8.72 3.15 -5.81
N GLU A 136 7.69 3.99 -5.84
CA GLU A 136 7.47 5.08 -4.89
C GLU A 136 6.16 4.86 -4.14
N LEU A 137 6.01 5.53 -2.99
CA LEU A 137 4.82 5.49 -2.16
C LEU A 137 4.77 6.72 -1.26
N ASN A 138 3.59 6.98 -0.71
CA ASN A 138 3.43 7.89 0.42
C ASN A 138 3.21 7.09 1.70
N VAL A 139 3.69 7.62 2.82
CA VAL A 139 3.40 7.10 4.15
C VAL A 139 3.09 8.28 5.07
N PHE A 140 2.01 8.19 5.83
CA PHE A 140 1.66 9.22 6.80
C PHE A 140 2.69 9.28 7.92
N GLY A 141 3.01 10.49 8.40
CA GLY A 141 4.05 10.70 9.41
C GLY A 141 3.81 9.96 10.73
N ALA A 142 2.53 9.73 11.09
CA ALA A 142 2.16 8.98 12.30
C ALA A 142 2.28 7.44 12.13
N ASN A 143 2.48 6.93 10.91
CA ASN A 143 2.55 5.50 10.62
C ASN A 143 4.00 4.98 10.70
N GLU A 144 4.58 5.04 11.90
CA GLU A 144 5.98 4.68 12.16
C GLU A 144 6.31 3.21 11.82
N ALA A 145 5.34 2.33 12.00
CA ALA A 145 5.47 0.91 11.67
C ALA A 145 5.68 0.70 10.16
N ALA A 146 4.84 1.33 9.32
CA ALA A 146 5.00 1.29 7.87
C ALA A 146 6.30 2.01 7.44
N ALA A 147 6.59 3.18 8.00
CA ALA A 147 7.83 3.91 7.69
C ALA A 147 9.09 3.08 8.00
N THR A 148 9.07 2.31 9.09
CA THR A 148 10.15 1.38 9.45
C THR A 148 10.20 0.18 8.52
N LEU A 149 9.06 -0.40 8.15
CA LEU A 149 8.99 -1.47 7.14
C LEU A 149 9.63 -1.04 5.82
N TYR A 150 9.28 0.13 5.30
CA TYR A 150 9.82 0.63 4.03
C TYR A 150 11.32 0.91 4.11
N ARG A 151 11.76 1.63 5.15
CA ARG A 151 13.19 1.94 5.35
C ARG A 151 14.03 0.68 5.45
N THR A 152 13.58 -0.31 6.21
CA THR A 152 14.28 -1.59 6.37
C THR A 152 14.10 -2.54 5.17
N SER A 153 13.30 -2.17 4.18
CA SER A 153 13.15 -2.86 2.89
C SER A 153 13.90 -2.15 1.75
N GLY A 154 14.67 -1.08 2.05
CA GLY A 154 15.52 -0.40 1.08
C GLY A 154 14.91 0.87 0.46
N TYR A 155 13.70 1.27 0.87
CA TYR A 155 13.13 2.55 0.47
C TYR A 155 13.88 3.69 1.15
N ARG A 156 14.02 4.80 0.44
CA ARG A 156 14.59 6.05 0.94
C ARG A 156 13.57 7.17 0.81
N VAL A 157 13.63 8.14 1.72
CA VAL A 157 12.82 9.36 1.60
C VAL A 157 13.29 10.15 0.38
N VAL A 158 12.36 10.42 -0.55
CA VAL A 158 12.61 11.26 -1.74
C VAL A 158 11.89 12.60 -1.68
N THR A 159 10.84 12.72 -0.87
CA THR A 159 10.08 13.96 -0.64
C THR A 159 9.48 13.89 0.77
N GLN A 160 9.36 15.04 1.44
CA GLN A 160 8.77 15.14 2.77
C GLN A 160 7.92 16.42 2.87
N GLN A 161 6.73 16.29 3.46
CA GLN A 161 5.87 17.42 3.82
C GLN A 161 5.91 17.61 5.34
N MET A 162 5.98 18.86 5.79
CA MET A 162 6.04 19.21 7.20
C MET A 162 5.02 20.31 7.50
N ARG A 163 4.39 20.24 8.67
CA ARG A 163 3.48 21.26 9.18
C ARG A 163 3.92 21.69 10.57
N LYS A 164 3.79 22.99 10.85
CA LYS A 164 3.93 23.56 12.19
C LYS A 164 2.70 24.42 12.45
N ASP A 165 1.99 24.14 13.54
CA ASP A 165 0.89 25.00 13.97
C ASP A 165 1.47 26.30 14.54
N LEU A 166 0.92 27.42 14.12
CA LEU A 166 1.25 28.74 14.66
C LEU A 166 0.24 29.06 15.75
N LEU A 167 0.72 29.34 16.96
CA LEU A 167 -0.13 29.89 18.01
C LEU A 167 -0.67 31.25 17.56
N PRO A 168 -1.92 31.61 17.91
CA PRO A 168 -2.47 32.92 17.63
C PRO A 168 -1.66 34.05 18.29
#